data_AF-A0A349XUF5-F1
#
_entry.id   AF-A0A349XUF5-F1
#
_cell.length_a   1.000
_cell.length_b   1.000
_cell.length_c   1.000
_cell.angle_alpha   90.00
_cell.angle_beta   90.00
_cell.angle_gamma   90.00
#
_symmetry.space_group_name_H-M   'P 1'
#
loop_
_entity.id
_entity.type
_entity.pdbx_description
1 polymer ?
#
loop_
_entity_poly.entity_id
_entity_poly.type
_entity_poly.pdbx_seq_one_letter_code
_entity_poly.pdbx_strand_id
1 'polypeptide(L)' 'IIYTAPDFYKDNLTGEFQDYPFWLRAVAQHPSVVYPGRKWLFWQYSGSGLSHGVDGRIDLNVFNGSEDAWHRWVDRRSS' A
#
# COMPACT_ATOMS: atom_id res chain seq x y z
N ILE A 1 6.75 -7.55 2.47
CA ILE A 1 5.75 -6.75 1.73
C ILE A 1 6.52 -6.01 0.65
N ILE A 2 6.00 -5.92 -0.57
CA ILE A 2 6.66 -5.22 -1.68
C ILE A 2 6.03 -3.84 -1.81
N TYR A 3 6.82 -2.78 -1.64
CA TYR A 3 6.40 -1.41 -1.91
C TYR A 3 6.80 -1.00 -3.34
N THR A 4 5.91 -0.34 -4.08
CA THR A 4 6.23 0.15 -5.44
C THR A 4 5.40 1.37 -5.84
N ALA A 5 5.96 2.12 -6.78
CA ALA A 5 5.30 3.19 -7.52
C ALA A 5 4.73 2.67 -8.87
N PRO A 6 3.83 3.44 -9.53
CA PRO A 6 3.15 2.99 -10.75
C PRO A 6 4.09 2.63 -11.89
N ASP A 7 5.05 3.50 -12.21
CA ASP A 7 5.93 3.31 -13.36
C ASP A 7 6.81 2.06 -13.19
N PHE A 8 7.45 1.92 -12.02
CA PHE A 8 8.28 0.74 -11.73
C PHE A 8 7.46 -0.55 -11.76
N TYR A 9 6.24 -0.54 -11.21
CA TYR A 9 5.37 -1.71 -11.24
C TYR A 9 5.02 -2.10 -12.68
N LYS A 10 4.62 -1.13 -13.50
CA LYS A 10 4.22 -1.36 -14.88
C LYS A 10 5.37 -2.01 -15.65
N ASP A 11 6.57 -1.47 -15.49
CA ASP A 11 7.75 -1.85 -16.27
C ASP A 11 8.36 -3.18 -15.82
N ASN A 12 8.20 -3.57 -14.54
CA ASN A 12 8.97 -4.67 -13.96
C ASN A 12 8.15 -5.72 -13.20
N LEU A 13 6.97 -5.38 -12.70
CA LEU A 13 6.24 -6.20 -11.72
C LEU A 13 4.83 -6.62 -12.20
N THR A 14 4.46 -6.28 -13.43
CA THR A 14 3.21 -6.74 -14.04
C THR A 14 3.27 -8.26 -14.19
N GLY A 15 2.32 -8.98 -13.57
CA GLY A 15 2.31 -10.45 -13.61
C GLY A 15 3.21 -11.12 -12.56
N GLU A 16 4.15 -10.40 -11.98
CA GLU A 16 5.12 -10.96 -11.02
C GLU A 16 4.61 -10.98 -9.58
N PHE A 17 5.28 -11.79 -8.74
CA PHE A 17 5.09 -11.85 -7.29
C PHE A 17 3.63 -11.99 -6.83
N GLN A 18 2.84 -12.84 -7.49
CA GLN A 18 1.40 -13.00 -7.23
C GLN A 18 1.07 -13.42 -5.79
N ASP A 19 1.99 -14.12 -5.13
CA ASP A 19 1.81 -14.61 -3.76
C ASP A 19 2.36 -13.66 -2.69
N TYR A 20 2.87 -12.49 -3.08
CA TYR A 20 3.42 -11.51 -2.14
C TYR A 20 2.42 -10.37 -1.88
N PRO A 21 2.30 -9.90 -0.62
CA PRO A 21 1.52 -8.71 -0.32
C PRO A 21 2.21 -7.45 -0.86
N PHE A 22 1.42 -6.61 -1.53
CA PHE A 22 1.87 -5.32 -2.06
C PHE A 22 1.44 -4.14 -1.17
N TRP A 23 2.32 -3.15 -1.07
CA TRP A 23 2.05 -1.81 -0.58
C TRP A 23 2.16 -0.85 -1.78
N LEU A 24 1.04 -0.41 -2.32
CA LEU A 24 1.02 0.35 -3.57
C LEU A 24 0.96 1.85 -3.29
N ARG A 25 1.83 2.63 -3.94
CA ARG A 25 1.67 4.09 -3.98
C ARG A 25 0.71 4.50 -5.09
N ALA A 26 -0.36 5.19 -4.75
CA ALA A 26 -1.30 5.74 -5.71
C ALA A 26 -1.97 7.01 -5.15
N VAL A 27 -1.40 8.19 -5.42
CA VAL A 27 -1.88 9.44 -4.78
C VAL A 27 -2.95 10.18 -5.59
N ALA A 28 -3.05 9.89 -6.90
CA ALA A 28 -4.00 10.55 -7.80
C ALA A 28 -5.32 9.79 -7.96
N GLN A 29 -5.28 8.45 -7.87
CA GLN A 29 -6.41 7.56 -8.10
C GLN A 29 -6.30 6.31 -7.23
N HIS A 30 -7.42 5.62 -7.04
CA HIS A 30 -7.48 4.37 -6.28
C HIS A 30 -6.59 3.28 -6.93
N PRO A 31 -5.94 2.39 -6.14
CA PRO A 31 -5.04 1.36 -6.67
C PRO A 31 -5.69 0.43 -7.70
N SER A 32 -7.01 0.20 -7.66
CA SER A 32 -7.69 -0.63 -8.66
C SER A 32 -7.68 -0.03 -10.07
N VAL A 33 -7.49 1.28 -10.20
CA VAL A 33 -7.36 1.96 -11.50
C VAL A 33 -5.91 1.98 -11.95
N VAL A 34 -4.99 2.28 -11.04
CA VAL A 34 -3.55 2.40 -11.34
C VAL A 34 -2.88 1.04 -11.53
N TYR A 35 -3.36 0.00 -10.83
CA TYR A 35 -2.83 -1.36 -10.82
C TYR A 35 -3.96 -2.38 -11.04
N PRO A 36 -4.57 -2.41 -12.25
CA PRO A 36 -5.75 -3.24 -12.50
C PRO A 36 -5.45 -4.72 -12.23
N GLY A 37 -6.33 -5.36 -11.47
CA GLY A 37 -6.22 -6.78 -11.11
C GLY A 37 -5.18 -7.10 -10.03
N ARG A 38 -4.39 -6.12 -9.54
CA ARG A 38 -3.40 -6.37 -8.50
C ARG A 38 -4.03 -6.33 -7.10
N LYS A 39 -3.88 -7.43 -6.36
CA LYS A 39 -4.18 -7.46 -4.92
C LYS A 39 -3.15 -6.60 -4.17
N TRP A 40 -3.62 -5.78 -3.25
CA TRP A 40 -2.79 -4.95 -2.39
C TRP A 40 -3.25 -5.06 -0.94
N LEU A 41 -2.28 -4.92 -0.03
CA LEU A 41 -2.47 -4.98 1.40
C LEU A 41 -2.40 -3.59 2.04
N PHE A 42 -1.54 -2.73 1.52
CA PHE A 42 -1.45 -1.33 1.93
C PHE A 42 -1.54 -0.42 0.72
N TRP A 43 -2.12 0.75 0.92
CA TRP A 43 -2.18 1.80 -0.06
C TRP A 43 -1.64 3.10 0.53
N GLN A 44 -0.57 3.64 -0.07
CA GLN A 44 -0.13 5.01 0.19
C GLN A 44 -0.94 5.96 -0.70
N TYR A 45 -1.87 6.69 -0.07
CA TYR A 45 -2.81 7.58 -0.77
C TYR A 45 -2.41 9.06 -0.71
N SER A 46 -1.41 9.40 0.11
CA SER A 46 -0.83 10.74 0.15
C SER A 46 0.64 10.66 0.53
N GLY A 47 1.46 11.52 -0.08
CA GLY A 47 2.83 11.82 0.37
C GLY A 47 2.98 13.27 0.85
N SER A 48 1.88 13.80 1.38
CA SER A 48 1.69 15.23 1.65
C SER A 48 0.79 15.50 2.84
N GLY A 49 0.46 14.46 3.62
CA GLY A 49 -0.40 14.63 4.78
C GLY A 49 0.23 15.62 5.75
N LEU A 50 -0.59 16.53 6.27
CA LEU A 50 -0.28 17.32 7.46
C LEU A 50 -0.96 16.60 8.63
N SER A 51 -0.20 15.95 9.49
CA SER A 51 -0.72 15.42 10.75
C SER A 51 -0.46 16.43 11.85
N HIS A 52 -1.44 16.61 12.76
CA HIS A 52 -1.27 17.47 13.91
C HIS A 52 -0.08 16.95 14.75
N GLY A 53 0.99 17.75 14.82
CA GLY A 53 2.18 17.46 15.62
C GLY A 53 3.47 17.13 14.86
N VAL A 54 3.47 17.15 13.52
CA VAL A 54 4.70 16.96 12.71
C VAL A 54 4.84 18.11 11.71
N ASP A 55 5.93 18.88 11.80
CA ASP A 55 6.23 20.02 10.91
C ASP A 55 6.70 19.59 9.49
N GLY A 56 6.26 18.44 9.00
CA GLY A 56 6.70 17.85 7.73
C GLY A 56 5.58 17.12 6.99
N ARG A 57 5.76 16.98 5.68
CA ARG A 57 4.88 16.14 4.84
C ARG A 57 5.04 14.69 5.26
N ILE A 58 3.94 14.05 5.62
CA ILE A 58 3.94 12.63 5.96
C ILE A 58 3.21 11.80 4.90
N ASP A 59 3.63 10.55 4.78
CA ASP A 59 2.94 9.57 3.97
C ASP A 59 1.72 9.04 4.73
N LEU A 60 0.55 9.14 4.12
CA LEU A 60 -0.68 8.56 4.67
C LEU A 60 -1.00 7.26 3.97
N ASN A 61 -1.33 6.25 4.77
CA ASN A 61 -1.51 4.89 4.32
C ASN A 61 -2.77 4.28 4.92
N VAL A 62 -3.39 3.36 4.19
CA VAL A 62 -4.50 2.53 4.68
C VAL A 62 -4.19 1.06 4.50
N PHE A 63 -4.68 0.24 5.43
CA PHE A 63 -4.67 -1.21 5.34
C PHE A 63 -5.94 -1.69 4.61
N ASN A 64 -5.80 -2.69 3.74
CA ASN A 64 -6.92 -3.30 3.04
C ASN A 64 -7.56 -4.40 3.90
N GLY A 65 -8.46 -4.00 4.81
CA GLY A 65 -9.21 -4.94 5.64
C GLY A 65 -9.84 -4.27 6.87
N SER A 66 -10.47 -5.08 7.71
CA SER A 66 -10.98 -4.65 9.01
C SER A 66 -9.90 -4.58 10.08
N GLU A 67 -10.19 -3.95 11.21
CA GLU A 67 -9.35 -3.91 12.40
C GLU A 67 -8.99 -5.33 12.91
N ASP A 68 -9.96 -6.25 12.96
CA ASP A 68 -9.67 -7.64 13.31
C ASP A 68 -8.70 -8.31 12.32
N ALA A 69 -8.82 -7.99 11.03
CA ALA A 69 -7.92 -8.50 10.01
C ALA A 69 -6.51 -7.93 10.18
N TRP A 70 -6.40 -6.67 10.59
CA TRP A 70 -5.15 -6.03 10.98
C TRP A 70 -4.48 -6.76 12.15
N HIS A 71 -5.18 -6.96 13.27
CA HIS A 71 -4.63 -7.66 14.43
C HIS A 71 -4.14 -9.07 14.08
N ARG A 72 -4.96 -9.86 13.37
CA ARG A 72 -4.55 -11.19 12.88
C ARG A 72 -3.31 -11.13 11.97
N TRP A 73 -3.18 -10.08 11.17
CA TRP A 73 -2.05 -9.93 10.25
C TRP A 73 -0.74 -9.60 10.99
N VAL A 74 -0.82 -8.76 12.03
CA VAL A 74 0.30 -8.40 12.92
C VAL A 74 0.74 -9.60 13.74
N ASP A 75 -0.19 -10.27 14.45
CA ASP A 75 0.14 -11.37 15.37
C ASP A 75 0.89 -12.51 14.68
N ARG A 76 0.48 -12.87 13.46
CA ARG A 76 1.14 -13.90 12.64
C ARG A 76 2.58 -13.58 12.23
N ARG A 77 3.01 -12.33 12.40
CA ARG A 77 4.35 -11.83 12.02
C ARG A 77 5.22 -11.46 13.20
N SER A 78 4.66 -11.48 14.42
CA SER A 78 5.37 -11.19 15.66
C SER A 78 5.86 -12.45 16.38
N SER A 79 5.65 -13.63 15.80
CA SER A 79 6.08 -14.95 16.33
C SER A 79 7.31 -15.49 15.61
#